data_AF-A0A9E3WVM5-F1
#
_entry.id   AF-A0A9E3WVM5-F1
#
_cell.length_a   1.000
_cell.length_b   1.000
_cell.length_c   1.000
_cell.angle_alpha   90.00
_cell.angle_beta   90.00
_cell.angle_gamma   90.00
#
_symmetry.space_group_name_H-M   'P 1'
#
loop_
_entity.id
_entity.type
_entity.pdbx_description
1 polymer ?
#
loop_
_entity_poly.entity_id
_entity_poly.type
_entity_poly.pdbx_seq_one_letter_code
_entity_poly.pdbx_strand_id
1 'polypeptide(L)'
;MSNATQEFSYFKRLADADAAKSPRVSVVDCAQGGQTMARWADAQAPCWAEADRRLRAAGVSREQVQVAWVKLANAGPAGNLDEHGKLLERDTRVVLANLTKHFPNLRIAYLGSRIYGGWADGRLNPEPYAYEGAFVVRWLIQDQTKGNADLNYNPEHGEVKSPLLLWGPYLWADGTTPRASDGLVWRRSDLVGDGTHPSETGRRKVAEQLLTFFKNDPYAKTWFLKE
;
A
#
# COMPACT_ATOMS: atom_id res chain seq x y z
N MET A 1 7.03 0.08 -5.93
CA MET A 1 6.97 1.48 -6.39
C MET A 1 7.87 2.32 -5.50
N SER A 2 8.59 3.31 -6.04
CA SER A 2 9.56 4.13 -5.29
C SER A 2 8.97 4.85 -4.08
N ASN A 3 7.79 5.46 -4.22
CA ASN A 3 7.08 6.10 -3.11
C ASN A 3 6.87 5.08 -1.96
N ALA A 4 6.32 3.90 -2.26
CA ALA A 4 6.01 2.88 -1.26
C ALA A 4 7.26 2.40 -0.50
N THR A 5 8.36 2.08 -1.17
CA THR A 5 9.59 1.63 -0.46
C THR A 5 10.24 2.75 0.35
N GLN A 6 10.25 3.99 -0.16
CA GLN A 6 10.84 5.12 0.55
C GLN A 6 10.08 5.45 1.85
N GLU A 7 8.76 5.35 1.83
CA GLU A 7 7.89 5.56 2.98
C GLU A 7 7.93 4.36 3.94
N PHE A 8 7.79 3.14 3.41
CA PHE A 8 7.69 1.92 4.24
C PHE A 8 9.02 1.55 4.90
N SER A 9 10.16 1.77 4.23
CA SER A 9 11.47 1.66 4.89
C SER A 9 11.60 2.64 6.06
N TYR A 10 11.01 3.84 5.97
CA TYR A 10 10.99 4.76 7.10
C TYR A 10 10.06 4.26 8.21
N PHE A 11 8.85 3.80 7.87
CA PHE A 11 7.92 3.16 8.81
C PHE A 11 8.57 1.99 9.56
N LYS A 12 9.26 1.10 8.85
CA LYS A 12 9.99 -0.03 9.45
C LYS A 12 10.95 0.46 10.55
N ARG A 13 11.74 1.50 10.30
CA ARG A 13 12.66 2.05 11.31
C ARG A 13 11.93 2.57 12.54
N LEU A 14 10.81 3.28 12.36
CA LEU A 14 10.00 3.78 13.47
C LEU A 14 9.36 2.62 14.25
N ALA A 15 8.76 1.66 13.54
CA ALA A 15 8.09 0.51 14.14
C ALA A 15 9.04 -0.42 14.88
N ASP A 16 10.25 -0.66 14.35
CA ASP A 16 11.25 -1.49 15.02
C ASP A 16 11.86 -0.82 16.27
N ALA A 17 11.85 0.51 16.33
CA ALA A 17 12.25 1.27 17.50
C ALA A 17 11.11 1.47 18.53
N ASP A 18 9.86 1.21 18.17
CA ASP A 18 8.71 1.41 19.05
C ASP A 18 8.61 0.29 20.08
N ALA A 19 8.83 0.66 21.36
CA ALA A 19 8.81 -0.29 22.48
C ALA A 19 7.43 -0.94 22.72
N ALA A 20 6.34 -0.36 22.20
CA ALA A 20 5.01 -0.94 22.29
C ALA A 20 4.73 -1.99 21.21
N LYS A 21 5.50 -2.02 20.11
CA LYS A 21 5.33 -3.03 19.05
C LYS A 21 5.58 -4.44 19.61
N SER A 22 4.71 -5.37 19.29
CA SER A 22 4.86 -6.78 19.65
C SER A 22 6.18 -7.35 19.09
N PRO A 23 6.97 -8.08 19.90
CA PRO A 23 8.17 -8.75 19.40
C PRO A 23 7.83 -9.91 18.46
N ARG A 24 6.56 -10.34 18.39
CA ARG A 24 6.08 -11.35 17.44
C ARG A 24 5.82 -10.77 16.04
N VAL A 25 5.98 -9.46 15.84
CA VAL A 25 5.74 -8.78 14.56
C VAL A 25 7.06 -8.34 13.92
N SER A 26 7.37 -9.00 12.79
CA SER A 26 8.45 -8.62 11.89
C SER A 26 7.92 -7.73 10.76
N VAL A 27 8.46 -6.53 10.63
CA VAL A 27 8.14 -5.61 9.52
C VAL A 27 9.21 -5.76 8.43
N VAL A 28 8.80 -6.03 7.19
CA VAL A 28 9.73 -6.21 6.06
C VAL A 28 9.28 -5.35 4.87
N ASP A 29 10.17 -4.48 4.38
CA ASP A 29 9.91 -3.70 3.17
C ASP A 29 10.20 -4.53 1.91
N CYS A 30 9.17 -5.11 1.31
CA CYS A 30 9.26 -5.81 0.04
C CYS A 30 9.13 -4.88 -1.18
N ALA A 31 8.70 -3.62 -0.98
CA ALA A 31 8.51 -2.69 -2.09
C ALA A 31 9.85 -2.25 -2.67
N GLN A 32 9.86 -1.94 -3.97
CA GLN A 32 11.08 -1.61 -4.69
C GLN A 32 10.92 -0.35 -5.54
N GLY A 33 12.01 0.41 -5.68
CA GLY A 33 12.09 1.55 -6.59
C GLY A 33 11.86 1.13 -8.03
N GLY A 34 11.16 1.95 -8.81
CA GLY A 34 10.85 1.68 -10.23
C GLY A 34 9.83 0.56 -10.49
N GLN A 35 9.44 -0.23 -9.50
CA GLN A 35 8.48 -1.33 -9.68
C GLN A 35 7.03 -0.83 -9.50
N THR A 36 6.44 -0.30 -10.57
CA THR A 36 5.03 0.16 -10.62
C THR A 36 4.07 -1.03 -10.70
N MET A 37 2.76 -0.77 -10.69
CA MET A 37 1.72 -1.82 -10.70
C MET A 37 1.95 -2.91 -11.76
N ALA A 38 2.29 -2.53 -13.00
CA ALA A 38 2.51 -3.47 -14.09
C ALA A 38 3.60 -4.52 -13.79
N ARG A 39 4.63 -4.17 -13.00
CA ARG A 39 5.70 -5.10 -12.61
C ARG A 39 5.20 -6.12 -11.59
N TRP A 40 4.35 -5.72 -10.65
CA TRP A 40 3.75 -6.63 -9.68
C TRP A 40 2.62 -7.47 -10.28
N ALA A 41 1.95 -6.98 -11.32
CA ALA A 41 0.92 -7.74 -12.03
C ALA A 41 1.50 -8.92 -12.83
N ASP A 42 2.76 -8.83 -13.25
CA ASP A 42 3.50 -9.95 -13.82
C ASP A 42 4.03 -10.87 -12.71
N ALA A 43 3.47 -12.08 -12.60
CA ALA A 43 3.85 -13.07 -11.59
C ALA A 43 5.29 -13.60 -11.75
N GLN A 44 5.90 -13.42 -12.93
CA GLN A 44 7.27 -13.84 -13.22
C GLN A 44 8.27 -12.68 -13.11
N ALA A 45 7.80 -11.48 -12.80
CA ALA A 45 8.67 -10.32 -12.72
C ALA A 45 9.74 -10.48 -11.62
N PRO A 46 10.98 -10.00 -11.85
CA PRO A 46 12.06 -10.09 -10.87
C PRO A 46 11.76 -9.46 -9.50
N CYS A 47 10.77 -8.56 -9.42
CA CYS A 47 10.40 -7.93 -8.15
C CYS A 47 9.89 -8.93 -7.11
N TRP A 48 9.30 -10.06 -7.53
CA TRP A 48 8.88 -11.13 -6.62
C TRP A 48 10.07 -11.84 -5.99
N ALA A 49 11.10 -12.16 -6.78
CA ALA A 49 12.33 -12.76 -6.28
C ALA A 49 13.09 -11.81 -5.32
N GLU A 50 13.08 -10.51 -5.60
CA GLU A 50 13.65 -9.50 -4.69
C GLU A 50 12.85 -9.39 -3.38
N ALA A 51 11.51 -9.47 -3.43
CA ALA A 51 10.68 -9.53 -2.22
C ALA A 51 11.07 -10.74 -1.34
N ASP A 52 11.26 -11.91 -1.94
CA ASP A 52 11.71 -13.09 -1.21
C ASP A 52 13.12 -12.94 -0.64
N ARG A 53 14.03 -12.31 -1.39
CA ARG A 53 15.38 -12.04 -0.90
C ARG A 53 15.34 -11.16 0.34
N ARG A 54 14.48 -10.15 0.38
CA ARG A 54 14.31 -9.25 1.54
C ARG A 54 13.64 -9.94 2.73
N LEU A 55 12.65 -10.80 2.49
CA LEU A 55 12.06 -11.66 3.52
C LEU A 55 13.11 -12.58 4.15
N ARG A 56 13.87 -13.31 3.32
CA ARG A 56 14.96 -14.17 3.79
C ARG A 56 16.03 -13.41 4.57
N ALA A 57 16.41 -12.21 4.11
CA ALA A 57 17.37 -11.35 4.82
C ALA A 57 16.84 -10.90 6.20
N ALA A 58 15.52 -10.85 6.39
CA ALA A 58 14.88 -10.58 7.67
C ALA A 58 14.57 -11.85 8.49
N GLY A 59 14.98 -13.03 8.02
CA GLY A 59 14.67 -14.31 8.67
C GLY A 59 13.20 -14.72 8.58
N VAL A 60 12.46 -14.20 7.60
CA VAL A 60 11.02 -14.45 7.41
C VAL A 60 10.80 -15.31 6.15
N SER A 61 9.97 -16.34 6.24
CA SER A 61 9.53 -17.14 5.09
C SER A 61 8.25 -16.59 4.45
N ARG A 62 7.90 -17.07 3.25
CA ARG A 62 6.65 -16.67 2.58
C ARG A 62 5.41 -17.06 3.38
N GLU A 63 5.47 -18.23 4.04
CA GLU A 63 4.40 -18.79 4.88
C GLU A 63 4.20 -17.99 6.17
N GLN A 64 5.18 -17.20 6.60
CA GLN A 64 5.06 -16.35 7.78
C GLN A 64 4.41 -14.99 7.47
N VAL A 65 4.25 -14.62 6.19
CA VAL A 65 3.61 -13.38 5.79
C VAL A 65 2.09 -13.53 5.95
N GLN A 66 1.50 -12.77 6.88
CA GLN A 66 0.06 -12.79 7.17
C GLN A 66 -0.66 -11.47 6.85
N VAL A 67 0.08 -10.36 6.76
CA VAL A 67 -0.45 -9.02 6.52
C VAL A 67 0.40 -8.32 5.47
N ALA A 68 -0.24 -7.66 4.50
CA ALA A 68 0.41 -6.81 3.52
C ALA A 68 -0.15 -5.38 3.59
N TRP A 69 0.72 -4.38 3.47
CA TRP A 69 0.31 -3.03 3.11
C TRP A 69 0.63 -2.80 1.63
N VAL A 70 -0.41 -2.56 0.83
CA VAL A 70 -0.30 -2.49 -0.63
C VAL A 70 -0.55 -1.06 -1.07
N LYS A 71 0.51 -0.40 -1.54
CA LYS A 71 0.46 0.94 -2.14
C LYS A 71 1.15 0.90 -3.51
N LEU A 72 0.35 0.88 -4.57
CA LEU A 72 0.81 0.86 -5.96
C LEU A 72 0.01 1.84 -6.82
N ALA A 73 0.56 2.18 -7.98
CA ALA A 73 -0.09 3.01 -8.97
C ALA A 73 0.37 2.59 -10.38
N ASN A 74 -0.50 2.83 -11.36
CA ASN A 74 -0.16 2.73 -12.78
C ASN A 74 0.69 3.94 -13.18
N ALA A 75 1.76 3.67 -13.94
CA ALA A 75 2.61 4.70 -14.50
C ALA A 75 2.01 5.24 -15.80
N GLY A 76 2.09 6.56 -16.01
CA GLY A 76 1.53 7.20 -17.20
C GLY A 76 0.02 6.99 -17.37
N PRO A 77 -0.81 7.13 -16.32
CA PRO A 77 -2.26 7.03 -16.48
C PRO A 77 -2.75 8.10 -17.46
N ALA A 78 -3.86 7.80 -18.13
CA ALA A 78 -4.50 8.67 -19.10
C ALA A 78 -6.02 8.43 -19.08
N GLY A 79 -6.78 9.38 -19.61
CA GLY A 79 -8.23 9.32 -19.62
C GLY A 79 -8.85 9.79 -18.30
N ASN A 80 -10.17 9.60 -18.20
CA ASN A 80 -10.97 9.94 -17.03
C ASN A 80 -10.98 8.82 -15.98
N LEU A 81 -11.60 9.06 -14.82
CA LEU A 81 -11.70 8.09 -13.72
C LEU A 81 -12.26 6.73 -14.15
N ASP A 82 -13.23 6.69 -15.07
CA ASP A 82 -13.78 5.43 -15.56
C ASP A 82 -12.71 4.63 -16.31
N GLU A 83 -11.95 5.27 -17.20
CA GLU A 83 -10.92 4.63 -18.01
C GLU A 83 -9.70 4.23 -17.18
N HIS A 84 -9.05 5.18 -16.52
CA HIS A 84 -7.81 4.91 -15.78
C HIS A 84 -8.10 4.14 -14.48
N GLY A 85 -9.26 4.38 -13.86
CA GLY A 85 -9.67 3.75 -12.60
C GLY A 85 -10.00 2.28 -12.79
N LYS A 86 -10.76 1.90 -13.84
CA LYS A 86 -11.01 0.49 -14.18
C LYS A 86 -9.73 -0.26 -14.51
N LEU A 87 -8.80 0.40 -15.21
CA LEU A 87 -7.48 -0.19 -15.48
C LEU A 87 -6.71 -0.44 -14.17
N LEU A 88 -6.63 0.56 -13.29
CA LEU A 88 -5.99 0.43 -11.99
C LEU A 88 -6.63 -0.66 -11.13
N GLU A 89 -7.96 -0.75 -11.15
CA GLU A 89 -8.73 -1.74 -10.42
C GLU A 89 -8.42 -3.17 -10.91
N ARG A 90 -8.49 -3.39 -12.23
CA ARG A 90 -8.12 -4.67 -12.87
C ARG A 90 -6.70 -5.08 -12.50
N ASP A 91 -5.75 -4.17 -12.65
CA ASP A 91 -4.34 -4.49 -12.39
C ASP A 91 -4.11 -4.76 -10.89
N THR A 92 -4.83 -4.06 -9.99
CA THR A 92 -4.78 -4.34 -8.55
C THR A 92 -5.34 -5.74 -8.24
N ARG A 93 -6.44 -6.17 -8.86
CA ARG A 93 -6.96 -7.55 -8.69
C ARG A 93 -5.91 -8.61 -9.09
N VAL A 94 -5.17 -8.38 -10.18
CA VAL A 94 -4.08 -9.28 -10.59
C VAL A 94 -2.97 -9.32 -9.54
N VAL A 95 -2.55 -8.16 -9.01
CA VAL A 95 -1.55 -8.11 -7.93
C VAL A 95 -2.04 -8.83 -6.68
N LEU A 96 -3.30 -8.67 -6.29
CA LEU A 96 -3.88 -9.36 -5.14
C LEU A 96 -3.87 -10.88 -5.32
N ALA A 97 -4.26 -11.37 -6.50
CA ALA A 97 -4.18 -12.80 -6.82
C ALA A 97 -2.73 -13.32 -6.80
N ASN A 98 -1.78 -12.54 -7.30
CA ASN A 98 -0.36 -12.88 -7.22
C ASN A 98 0.13 -12.90 -5.77
N LEU A 99 -0.25 -11.93 -4.93
CA LEU A 99 0.06 -11.90 -3.50
C LEU A 99 -0.47 -13.15 -2.79
N THR A 100 -1.73 -13.54 -3.02
CA THR A 100 -2.34 -14.74 -2.43
C THR A 100 -1.60 -16.01 -2.81
N LYS A 101 -1.18 -16.14 -4.08
CA LYS A 101 -0.40 -17.30 -4.55
C LYS A 101 1.03 -17.30 -3.99
N HIS A 102 1.64 -16.13 -3.89
CA HIS A 102 3.05 -15.99 -3.48
C HIS A 102 3.22 -16.08 -1.96
N PHE A 103 2.22 -15.66 -1.17
CA PHE A 103 2.19 -15.71 0.28
C PHE A 103 1.00 -16.55 0.77
N PRO A 104 1.18 -17.87 0.98
CA PRO A 104 0.06 -18.80 1.15
C PRO A 104 -0.75 -18.59 2.45
N ASN A 105 -0.20 -17.89 3.44
CA ASN A 105 -0.88 -17.56 4.69
C ASN A 105 -1.28 -16.09 4.80
N LEU A 106 -1.25 -15.33 3.70
CA LEU A 106 -1.67 -13.93 3.68
C LEU A 106 -3.17 -13.82 3.96
N ARG A 107 -3.52 -13.13 5.05
CA ARG A 107 -4.90 -12.98 5.51
C ARG A 107 -5.48 -11.62 5.19
N ILE A 108 -4.69 -10.56 5.36
CA ILE A 108 -5.14 -9.17 5.26
C ILE A 108 -4.25 -8.39 4.28
N ALA A 109 -4.87 -7.63 3.39
CA ALA A 109 -4.22 -6.55 2.65
C ALA A 109 -4.84 -5.20 3.02
N TYR A 110 -4.04 -4.34 3.67
CA TYR A 110 -4.37 -2.93 3.87
C TYR A 110 -4.02 -2.17 2.59
N LEU A 111 -5.04 -1.68 1.89
CA LEU A 111 -4.89 -0.95 0.64
C LEU A 111 -4.66 0.54 0.91
N GLY A 112 -3.61 1.09 0.31
CA GLY A 112 -3.28 2.51 0.37
C GLY A 112 -3.24 3.16 -1.02
N SER A 113 -3.61 4.44 -1.09
CA SER A 113 -3.46 5.28 -2.29
C SER A 113 -2.22 6.18 -2.20
N ARG A 114 -1.94 6.93 -3.27
CA ARG A 114 -0.81 7.88 -3.32
C ARG A 114 -1.01 9.04 -2.33
N ILE A 115 0.12 9.65 -1.97
CA ILE A 115 0.15 10.99 -1.37
C ILE A 115 -0.23 12.03 -2.44
N TYR A 116 -0.40 13.28 -2.05
CA TYR A 116 -0.73 14.37 -2.98
C TYR A 116 0.21 14.43 -4.19
N GLY A 117 -0.37 14.45 -5.39
CA GLY A 117 0.36 14.44 -6.66
C GLY A 117 0.46 15.82 -7.35
N GLY A 118 -0.06 16.89 -6.74
CA GLY A 118 -0.24 18.17 -7.43
C GLY A 118 1.06 18.96 -7.65
N TRP A 119 2.15 18.53 -7.02
CA TRP A 119 3.47 19.11 -7.22
C TRP A 119 4.29 18.41 -8.30
N ALA A 120 3.81 17.29 -8.86
CA ALA A 120 4.54 16.47 -9.80
C ALA A 120 4.86 17.24 -11.09
N ASP A 121 6.12 17.20 -11.53
CA ASP A 121 6.59 17.83 -12.77
C ASP A 121 6.53 16.90 -13.99
N GLY A 122 6.16 15.63 -13.77
CA GLY A 122 6.17 14.57 -14.77
C GLY A 122 4.88 13.76 -14.82
N ARG A 123 4.77 12.95 -15.87
CA ARG A 123 3.59 12.13 -16.16
C ARG A 123 3.56 10.79 -15.42
N LEU A 124 4.40 10.60 -14.39
CA LEU A 124 4.50 9.29 -13.74
C LEU A 124 3.15 8.86 -13.18
N ASN A 125 2.57 9.66 -12.29
CA ASN A 125 1.20 9.50 -11.78
C ASN A 125 0.86 10.78 -10.97
N PRO A 126 0.61 11.92 -11.67
CA PRO A 126 0.26 13.22 -11.07
C PRO A 126 -1.23 13.28 -10.68
N GLU A 127 -1.72 14.43 -10.21
CA GLU A 127 -3.17 14.67 -10.12
C GLU A 127 -3.83 14.73 -11.51
N PRO A 128 -5.11 14.33 -11.65
CA PRO A 128 -6.01 13.84 -10.59
C PRO A 128 -5.80 12.36 -10.21
N TYR A 129 -4.92 11.64 -10.90
CA TYR A 129 -4.76 10.19 -10.75
C TYR A 129 -4.29 9.75 -9.36
N ALA A 130 -3.50 10.58 -8.68
CA ALA A 130 -3.03 10.32 -7.33
C ALA A 130 -4.18 10.39 -6.31
N TYR A 131 -5.03 11.42 -6.38
CA TYR A 131 -6.28 11.53 -5.64
C TYR A 131 -7.25 10.38 -5.99
N GLU A 132 -7.44 10.14 -7.27
CA GLU A 132 -8.46 9.23 -7.80
C GLU A 132 -8.20 7.76 -7.44
N GLY A 133 -6.94 7.37 -7.18
CA GLY A 133 -6.60 6.02 -6.73
C GLY A 133 -7.34 5.58 -5.45
N ALA A 134 -7.78 6.52 -4.60
CA ALA A 134 -8.57 6.21 -3.41
C ALA A 134 -9.99 5.71 -3.75
N PHE A 135 -10.58 6.16 -4.87
CA PHE A 135 -11.87 5.63 -5.34
C PHE A 135 -11.74 4.17 -5.79
N VAL A 136 -10.63 3.81 -6.43
CA VAL A 136 -10.36 2.43 -6.83
C VAL A 136 -10.18 1.52 -5.62
N VAL A 137 -9.50 1.98 -4.57
CA VAL A 137 -9.45 1.26 -3.28
C VAL A 137 -10.87 1.02 -2.73
N ARG A 138 -11.71 2.06 -2.76
CA ARG A 138 -13.13 1.93 -2.36
C ARG A 138 -13.86 0.86 -3.16
N TRP A 139 -13.71 0.88 -4.49
CA TRP A 139 -14.40 -0.05 -5.39
C TRP A 139 -14.00 -1.50 -5.10
N LEU A 140 -12.71 -1.79 -4.93
CA LEU A 140 -12.21 -3.13 -4.61
C LEU A 140 -12.80 -3.66 -3.29
N ILE A 141 -12.82 -2.84 -2.25
CA ILE A 141 -13.38 -3.24 -0.94
C ILE A 141 -14.90 -3.45 -1.04
N GLN A 142 -15.60 -2.58 -1.77
CA GLN A 142 -17.03 -2.73 -2.01
C GLN A 142 -17.35 -3.99 -2.82
N ASP A 143 -16.55 -4.30 -3.83
CA ASP A 143 -16.70 -5.50 -4.65
C ASP A 143 -16.47 -6.78 -3.85
N GLN A 144 -15.43 -6.82 -3.01
CA GLN A 144 -15.21 -7.96 -2.10
C GLN A 144 -16.39 -8.12 -1.13
N THR A 145 -16.90 -7.01 -0.58
CA THR A 145 -18.05 -7.02 0.34
C THR A 145 -19.33 -7.53 -0.35
N LYS A 146 -19.49 -7.27 -1.65
CA LYS A 146 -20.60 -7.78 -2.47
C LYS A 146 -20.43 -9.24 -2.91
N GLY A 147 -19.33 -9.90 -2.51
CA GLY A 147 -19.09 -11.31 -2.85
C GLY A 147 -18.52 -11.53 -4.25
N ASN A 148 -17.77 -10.57 -4.79
CA ASN A 148 -17.04 -10.79 -6.04
C ASN A 148 -16.10 -12.00 -5.90
N ALA A 149 -16.34 -13.05 -6.70
CA ALA A 149 -15.64 -14.33 -6.59
C ALA A 149 -14.12 -14.21 -6.82
N ASP A 150 -13.66 -13.25 -7.64
CA ASP A 150 -12.22 -13.03 -7.86
C ASP A 150 -11.53 -12.34 -6.69
N LEU A 151 -12.30 -11.84 -5.73
CA LEU A 151 -11.83 -11.26 -4.48
C LEU A 151 -12.21 -12.12 -3.27
N ASN A 152 -12.60 -13.39 -3.45
CA ASN A 152 -12.99 -14.23 -2.32
C ASN A 152 -11.82 -14.44 -1.36
N TYR A 153 -12.05 -14.13 -0.08
CA TYR A 153 -11.10 -14.36 1.02
C TYR A 153 -11.55 -15.48 1.98
N ASN A 154 -12.80 -15.94 1.87
CA ASN A 154 -13.37 -16.94 2.76
C ASN A 154 -13.33 -18.34 2.09
N PRO A 155 -12.58 -19.32 2.63
CA PRO A 155 -12.56 -20.67 2.08
C PRO A 155 -13.93 -21.39 2.13
N GLU A 156 -14.84 -20.96 3.01
CA GLU A 156 -16.21 -21.49 3.05
C GLU A 156 -17.05 -21.06 1.83
N HIS A 157 -16.61 -20.04 1.11
CA HIS A 157 -17.28 -19.50 -0.09
C HIS A 157 -16.58 -19.91 -1.40
N GLY A 158 -15.64 -20.86 -1.36
CA GLY A 158 -14.92 -21.38 -2.53
C GLY A 158 -13.41 -21.12 -2.47
N GLU A 159 -12.75 -21.21 -3.62
CA GLU A 159 -11.30 -20.94 -3.72
C GLU A 159 -10.97 -19.53 -3.19
N VAL A 160 -9.97 -19.44 -2.31
CA VAL A 160 -9.45 -18.16 -1.83
C VAL A 160 -8.56 -17.55 -2.90
N LYS A 161 -9.00 -16.43 -3.48
CA LYS A 161 -8.31 -15.72 -4.57
C LYS A 161 -7.71 -14.37 -4.16
N SER A 162 -8.06 -13.87 -2.98
CA SER A 162 -7.57 -12.59 -2.43
C SER A 162 -7.53 -12.66 -0.91
N PRO A 163 -6.64 -11.91 -0.22
CA PRO A 163 -6.81 -11.65 1.20
C PRO A 163 -8.05 -10.80 1.48
N LEU A 164 -8.44 -10.68 2.75
CA LEU A 164 -9.40 -9.67 3.20
C LEU A 164 -8.82 -8.28 2.92
N LEU A 165 -9.59 -7.46 2.20
CA LEU A 165 -9.20 -6.11 1.80
C LEU A 165 -9.74 -5.12 2.83
N LEU A 166 -8.82 -4.38 3.44
CA LEU A 166 -9.14 -3.34 4.41
C LEU A 166 -8.54 -2.00 3.96
N TRP A 167 -9.13 -0.91 4.43
CA TRP A 167 -8.55 0.41 4.29
C TRP A 167 -7.25 0.52 5.08
N GLY A 168 -6.15 0.89 4.43
CA GLY A 168 -4.98 1.42 5.11
C GLY A 168 -5.18 2.87 5.56
N PRO A 169 -4.16 3.51 6.16
CA PRO A 169 -4.23 4.94 6.46
C PRO A 169 -4.47 5.72 5.16
N TYR A 170 -5.39 6.69 5.21
CA TYR A 170 -5.62 7.56 4.08
C TYR A 170 -4.50 8.60 3.99
N LEU A 171 -3.70 8.58 2.92
CA LEU A 171 -2.47 9.40 2.84
C LEU A 171 -2.64 10.70 2.05
N TRP A 172 -3.75 10.88 1.36
CA TRP A 172 -3.98 12.04 0.50
C TRP A 172 -4.62 13.20 1.27
N ALA A 173 -4.13 14.41 1.01
CA ALA A 173 -4.77 15.67 1.38
C ALA A 173 -4.53 16.68 0.25
N ASP A 174 -5.40 17.68 0.13
CA ASP A 174 -5.35 18.65 -0.97
C ASP A 174 -4.24 19.69 -0.77
N GLY A 175 -3.00 19.29 -1.09
CA GLY A 175 -1.84 20.17 -1.00
C GLY A 175 -1.74 20.82 0.39
N THR A 176 -1.70 22.15 0.44
CA THR A 176 -1.61 22.90 1.69
C THR A 176 -2.95 23.16 2.38
N THR A 177 -4.07 22.70 1.81
CA THR A 177 -5.39 22.74 2.45
C THR A 177 -5.46 21.63 3.49
N PRO A 178 -5.65 21.95 4.79
CA PRO A 178 -5.72 20.93 5.84
C PRO A 178 -6.90 19.98 5.63
N ARG A 179 -6.62 18.68 5.62
CA ARG A 179 -7.68 17.67 5.57
C ARG A 179 -8.56 17.76 6.82
N ALA A 180 -9.87 17.87 6.63
CA ALA A 180 -10.80 18.16 7.72
C ALA A 180 -10.75 17.17 8.90
N SER A 181 -10.41 15.90 8.65
CA SER A 181 -10.41 14.86 9.68
C SER A 181 -9.24 14.92 10.66
N ASP A 182 -8.07 15.39 10.22
CA ASP A 182 -6.82 15.27 10.98
C ASP A 182 -5.78 16.36 10.72
N GLY A 183 -6.11 17.36 9.90
CA GLY A 183 -5.24 18.48 9.57
C GLY A 183 -4.06 18.12 8.66
N LEU A 184 -4.05 16.93 8.02
CA LEU A 184 -2.98 16.54 7.11
C LEU A 184 -2.83 17.57 5.98
N VAL A 185 -1.58 17.95 5.69
CA VAL A 185 -1.20 18.79 4.54
C VAL A 185 0.03 18.22 3.83
N TRP A 186 0.17 18.51 2.54
CA TRP A 186 1.32 18.23 1.69
C TRP A 186 1.92 19.52 1.15
N ARG A 187 3.07 19.92 1.71
CA ARG A 187 3.86 21.07 1.24
C ARG A 187 4.77 20.65 0.10
N ARG A 188 5.19 21.60 -0.75
CA ARG A 188 6.21 21.33 -1.77
C ARG A 188 7.48 20.70 -1.19
N SER A 189 7.88 21.10 0.01
CA SER A 189 9.05 20.56 0.74
C SER A 189 8.90 19.10 1.17
N ASP A 190 7.69 18.54 1.19
CA ASP A 190 7.44 17.13 1.48
C ASP A 190 7.75 16.22 0.28
N LEU A 191 8.05 16.80 -0.88
CA LEU A 191 8.41 16.11 -2.11
C LEU A 191 9.82 16.55 -2.55
N VAL A 192 10.56 15.67 -3.21
CA VAL A 192 11.86 16.02 -3.81
C VAL A 192 11.70 16.84 -5.09
N GLY A 193 12.78 17.12 -5.81
CA GLY A 193 12.78 17.98 -7.01
C GLY A 193 11.70 17.67 -8.05
N ASP A 194 11.37 16.39 -8.25
CA ASP A 194 10.35 15.95 -9.21
C ASP A 194 8.88 16.12 -8.75
N GLY A 195 8.66 16.55 -7.50
CA GLY A 195 7.33 16.72 -6.92
C GLY A 195 6.49 15.44 -6.82
N THR A 196 7.08 14.28 -7.11
CA THR A 196 6.42 12.98 -7.22
C THR A 196 6.88 12.03 -6.11
N HIS A 197 8.16 12.07 -5.79
CA HIS A 197 8.75 11.24 -4.73
C HIS A 197 8.81 12.01 -3.41
N PRO A 198 8.53 11.35 -2.27
CA PRO A 198 8.57 12.00 -0.99
C PRO A 198 10.01 12.36 -0.60
N SER A 199 10.19 13.58 -0.10
CA SER A 199 11.38 14.00 0.63
C SER A 199 11.47 13.27 1.97
N GLU A 200 12.52 13.53 2.76
CA GLU A 200 12.61 12.97 4.11
C GLU A 200 11.40 13.36 4.99
N THR A 201 10.92 14.61 4.89
CA THR A 201 9.75 15.05 5.67
C THR A 201 8.48 14.35 5.20
N GLY A 202 8.31 14.15 3.90
CA GLY A 202 7.19 13.38 3.34
C GLY A 202 7.20 11.92 3.75
N ARG A 203 8.37 11.26 3.70
CA ARG A 203 8.54 9.85 4.12
C ARG A 203 8.18 9.68 5.59
N ARG A 204 8.71 10.56 6.46
CA ARG A 204 8.38 10.56 7.90
C ARG A 204 6.88 10.73 8.14
N LYS A 205 6.22 11.66 7.43
CA LYS A 205 4.78 11.91 7.57
C LYS A 205 3.92 10.68 7.23
N VAL A 206 4.27 9.94 6.18
CA VAL A 206 3.58 8.67 5.86
C VAL A 206 3.89 7.61 6.91
N ALA A 207 5.14 7.50 7.33
CA ALA A 207 5.59 6.53 8.32
C ALA A 207 4.90 6.71 9.69
N GLU A 208 4.72 7.95 10.13
CA GLU A 208 4.00 8.30 11.36
C GLU A 208 2.51 7.99 11.24
N GLN A 209 1.89 8.24 10.08
CA GLN A 209 0.50 7.83 9.84
C GLN A 209 0.32 6.31 9.87
N LEU A 210 1.25 5.54 9.28
CA LEU A 210 1.25 4.08 9.34
C LEU A 210 1.40 3.58 10.78
N LEU A 211 2.36 4.11 11.54
CA LEU A 211 2.56 3.73 12.94
C LEU A 211 1.32 4.07 13.78
N THR A 212 0.77 5.27 13.62
CA THR A 212 -0.45 5.68 14.32
C THR A 212 -1.63 4.78 13.97
N PHE A 213 -1.80 4.43 12.68
CA PHE A 213 -2.84 3.52 12.22
C PHE A 213 -2.73 2.15 12.89
N PHE A 214 -1.56 1.49 12.82
CA PHE A 214 -1.39 0.14 13.38
C PHE A 214 -1.50 0.10 14.92
N LYS A 215 -1.22 1.21 15.61
CA LYS A 215 -1.37 1.31 17.07
C LYS A 215 -2.81 1.58 17.52
N ASN A 216 -3.62 2.22 16.67
CA ASN A 216 -4.94 2.73 17.08
C ASN A 216 -6.11 2.02 16.41
N ASP A 217 -5.93 1.42 15.23
CA ASP A 217 -6.98 0.67 14.56
C ASP A 217 -7.45 -0.49 15.47
N PRO A 218 -8.77 -0.62 15.70
CA PRO A 218 -9.31 -1.53 16.70
C PRO A 218 -8.98 -2.99 16.44
N TYR A 219 -8.70 -3.36 15.18
CA TYR A 219 -8.31 -4.71 14.79
C TYR A 219 -6.80 -4.82 14.68
N ALA A 220 -6.12 -3.84 14.08
CA ALA A 220 -4.70 -3.92 13.83
C ALA A 220 -3.87 -3.92 15.13
N LYS A 221 -4.29 -3.13 16.12
CA LYS A 221 -3.59 -3.04 17.40
C LYS A 221 -3.51 -4.37 18.14
N THR A 222 -4.47 -5.27 17.92
CA THR A 222 -4.57 -6.57 18.61
C THR A 222 -3.44 -7.53 18.26
N TRP A 223 -2.83 -7.37 17.08
CA TRP A 223 -1.66 -8.15 16.67
C TRP A 223 -0.40 -7.30 16.58
N PHE A 224 -0.51 -5.99 16.39
CA PHE A 224 0.65 -5.10 16.25
C PHE A 224 1.30 -4.73 17.59
N LEU A 225 0.51 -4.51 18.65
CA LEU A 225 1.01 -4.12 19.96
C LEU A 225 1.26 -5.33 20.87
N LYS A 226 2.11 -5.15 21.88
CA LYS A 226 2.22 -6.08 23.00
C LYS A 226 0.89 -6.13 23.76
N GLU A 227 0.51 -7.32 24.19
CA GLU A 227 -0.59 -7.55 25.14
C GLU A 227 -0.32 -6.81 26.46
#